data_AF-A0A8T8C9M8-F1
#
_entry.id   AF-A0A8T8C9M8-F1
#
_cell.length_a   1.000
_cell.length_b   1.000
_cell.length_c   1.000
_cell.angle_alpha   90.00
_cell.angle_beta   90.00
_cell.angle_gamma   90.00
#
_symmetry.space_group_name_H-M   'P 1'
#
loop_
_entity.id
_entity.type
_entity.pdbx_description
1 polymer ?
#
loop_
_entity_poly.entity_id
_entity_poly.type
_entity_poly.pdbx_seq_one_letter_code
_entity_poly.pdbx_strand_id
1 'polypeptide(L)'
;MALLCAFSAHARETPASDASLVKAIIQESIDNYSGNCPCPYNSARNGSRCGKRSAYSREGGEAPVCFKEDVSKEMISEYRRRLGG
;
A
#
# COMPACT_ATOMS: atom_id res chain seq x y z
N MET A 1 -7.49 -2.34 49.46
CA MET A 1 -6.23 -2.51 48.70
C MET A 1 -6.50 -3.49 47.57
N ALA A 2 -6.71 -2.99 46.34
CA ALA A 2 -6.77 -3.82 45.15
C ALA A 2 -5.82 -3.21 44.12
N LEU A 3 -4.62 -3.79 44.00
CA LEU A 3 -3.66 -3.45 42.96
C LEU A 3 -4.17 -4.06 41.65
N LEU A 4 -4.60 -3.20 40.73
CA LEU A 4 -4.86 -3.58 39.35
C LEU A 4 -3.50 -3.69 38.63
N CYS A 5 -3.08 -4.91 38.36
CA CYS A 5 -1.90 -5.19 37.54
C CYS A 5 -2.11 -4.63 36.13
N ALA A 6 -1.36 -3.57 35.79
CA ALA A 6 -1.29 -3.06 34.43
C ALA A 6 -0.46 -4.03 33.56
N PHE A 7 -1.14 -4.87 32.79
CA PHE A 7 -0.52 -5.63 31.71
C PHE A 7 -0.05 -4.64 30.64
N SER A 8 1.25 -4.32 30.65
CA SER A 8 1.89 -3.63 29.54
C SER A 8 2.04 -4.64 28.38
N ALA A 9 1.07 -4.66 27.48
CA ALA A 9 1.17 -5.38 26.23
C ALA A 9 2.22 -4.67 25.35
N HIS A 10 3.48 -5.10 25.47
CA HIS A 10 4.53 -4.67 24.56
C HIS A 10 4.29 -5.39 23.24
N ALA A 11 3.55 -4.75 22.33
CA ALA A 11 3.47 -5.17 20.95
C ALA A 11 4.90 -5.15 20.41
N ARG A 12 5.50 -6.33 20.23
CA ARG A 12 6.77 -6.46 19.52
C ARG A 12 6.49 -6.05 18.09
N GLU A 13 6.89 -4.83 17.73
CA GLU A 13 6.95 -4.40 16.34
C GLU A 13 7.95 -5.31 15.63
N THR A 14 7.46 -6.37 15.01
CA THR A 14 8.30 -7.17 14.12
C THR A 14 8.70 -6.28 12.95
N PRO A 15 9.98 -6.31 12.52
CA PRO A 15 10.38 -5.58 11.34
C PRO A 15 9.46 -5.99 10.19
N ALA A 16 8.87 -4.99 9.52
CA ALA A 16 7.88 -5.22 8.49
C ALA A 16 8.44 -6.17 7.42
N SER A 17 7.72 -7.27 7.19
CA SER A 17 8.09 -8.25 6.16
C SER A 17 8.04 -7.60 4.78
N ASP A 18 8.85 -8.09 3.84
CA ASP A 18 8.82 -7.59 2.45
C ASP A 18 7.41 -7.67 1.85
N ALA A 19 6.63 -8.71 2.18
CA ALA A 19 5.25 -8.83 1.73
C ALA A 19 4.32 -7.74 2.29
N SER A 20 4.53 -7.34 3.54
CA SER A 20 3.81 -6.22 4.16
C SER A 20 4.22 -4.89 3.53
N LEU A 21 5.51 -4.71 3.27
CA LEU A 21 6.04 -3.50 2.63
C LEU A 21 5.55 -3.35 1.18
N VAL A 22 5.53 -4.43 0.40
CA VAL A 22 4.94 -4.47 -0.95
C VAL A 22 3.49 -3.98 -0.92
N LYS A 23 2.69 -4.50 0.02
CA LYS A 23 1.28 -4.06 0.17
C LYS A 23 1.19 -2.59 0.53
N ALA A 24 2.04 -2.11 1.43
CA ALA A 24 2.07 -0.71 1.85
C ALA A 24 2.46 0.22 0.70
N ILE A 25 3.46 -0.14 -0.11
CA ILE A 25 3.89 0.63 -1.29
C ILE A 25 2.74 0.74 -2.31
N ILE A 26 2.08 -0.39 -2.62
CA ILE A 26 0.93 -0.40 -3.55
C ILE A 26 -0.19 0.48 -3.00
N GLN A 27 -0.50 0.36 -1.70
CA GLN A 27 -1.56 1.16 -1.08
C GLN A 27 -1.23 2.65 -1.10
N GLU A 28 -0.01 3.05 -0.75
CA GLU A 28 0.46 4.45 -0.81
C GLU A 28 0.36 4.99 -2.24
N SER A 29 0.70 4.19 -3.26
CA SER A 29 0.55 4.60 -4.65
C SER A 29 -0.92 4.80 -5.06
N ILE A 30 -1.84 3.98 -4.54
CA ILE A 30 -3.28 4.14 -4.78
C ILE A 30 -3.81 5.40 -4.09
N ASP A 31 -3.41 5.62 -2.83
CA ASP A 31 -3.88 6.72 -2.00
C ASP A 31 -3.38 8.08 -2.51
N ASN A 32 -2.18 8.12 -3.08
CA ASN A 32 -1.59 9.32 -3.68
C ASN A 32 -2.18 9.68 -5.05
N TYR A 33 -2.92 8.78 -5.69
CA TYR A 33 -3.54 9.05 -6.99
C TYR A 33 -4.84 9.83 -6.81
N SER A 34 -4.88 11.08 -7.29
CA SER A 34 -6.02 11.99 -7.09
C SER A 34 -7.26 11.65 -7.94
N GLY A 35 -7.11 10.78 -8.93
CA GLY A 35 -8.17 10.44 -9.88
C GLY A 35 -9.02 9.24 -9.47
N ASN A 36 -10.08 9.00 -10.23
CA ASN A 36 -10.78 7.72 -10.16
C ASN A 36 -9.99 6.65 -10.94
N CYS A 37 -10.08 5.40 -10.49
CA CYS A 37 -9.45 4.25 -11.14
C CYS A 37 -7.92 4.33 -11.28
N PRO A 38 -7.16 4.31 -10.17
CA PRO A 38 -5.71 4.13 -10.23
C PRO A 38 -5.35 2.76 -10.83
N CYS A 39 -5.82 1.66 -10.24
CA CYS A 39 -5.49 0.30 -10.66
C CYS A 39 -6.67 -0.44 -11.31
N PRO A 40 -6.42 -1.49 -12.13
CA PRO A 40 -7.46 -2.20 -12.87
C PRO A 40 -8.50 -2.89 -11.97
N TYR A 41 -8.10 -3.26 -10.75
CA TYR A 41 -8.94 -3.94 -9.78
C TYR A 41 -9.72 -3.00 -8.86
N ASN A 42 -9.44 -1.69 -8.87
CA ASN A 42 -10.27 -0.74 -8.12
C ASN A 42 -11.69 -0.68 -8.70
N SER A 43 -12.62 -0.22 -7.87
CA SER A 43 -13.99 0.06 -8.26
C SER A 43 -14.12 1.52 -8.67
N ALA A 44 -14.84 1.76 -9.77
CA ALA A 44 -15.29 3.09 -10.16
C ALA A 44 -16.45 3.55 -9.28
N ARG A 45 -16.82 4.83 -9.38
CA ARG A 45 -17.94 5.45 -8.64
C ARG A 45 -19.28 4.72 -8.77
N ASN A 46 -19.50 4.02 -9.88
CA ASN A 46 -20.71 3.24 -10.13
C ASN A 46 -20.61 1.77 -9.68
N GLY A 47 -19.57 1.39 -8.93
CA GLY A 47 -19.33 0.04 -8.45
C GLY A 47 -18.72 -0.93 -9.48
N SER A 48 -18.62 -0.54 -10.76
CA SER A 48 -17.96 -1.39 -11.77
C SER A 48 -16.45 -1.44 -11.56
N ARG A 49 -15.79 -2.54 -11.94
CA ARG A 49 -14.32 -2.61 -11.98
C ARG A 49 -13.76 -1.62 -13.00
N CYS A 50 -12.65 -0.99 -12.66
CA CYS A 50 -11.97 -0.04 -13.53
C CYS A 50 -11.46 -0.71 -14.82
N GLY A 51 -10.82 -1.87 -14.68
CA GLY A 51 -10.29 -2.65 -15.81
C GLY A 51 -9.39 -1.80 -16.70
N LYS A 52 -9.60 -1.86 -18.01
CA LYS A 52 -8.83 -1.10 -19.01
C LYS A 52 -8.91 0.43 -18.89
N ARG A 53 -9.86 0.95 -18.10
CA ARG A 53 -10.01 2.40 -17.88
C ARG A 53 -9.09 2.92 -16.78
N SER A 54 -8.38 2.04 -16.05
CA SER A 54 -7.47 2.47 -14.98
C SER A 54 -6.29 3.27 -15.50
N ALA A 55 -5.64 4.04 -14.63
CA ALA A 55 -4.44 4.80 -14.97
C ALA A 55 -3.34 3.86 -15.44
N TYR A 56 -3.13 2.80 -14.66
CA TYR A 56 -2.21 1.71 -14.98
C TYR A 56 -2.40 1.09 -16.37
N SER A 57 -3.66 0.94 -16.84
CA SER A 57 -3.94 0.22 -18.09
C SER A 57 -4.20 1.10 -19.31
N ARG A 58 -4.49 2.39 -19.14
CA ARG A 58 -4.82 3.28 -20.26
C ARG A 58 -3.55 3.82 -20.91
N GLU A 59 -3.55 3.94 -22.23
CA GLU A 59 -2.44 4.56 -22.96
C GLU A 59 -2.29 6.04 -22.60
N GLY A 60 -1.05 6.49 -22.34
CA GLY A 60 -0.75 7.88 -21.97
C GLY A 60 -1.25 8.32 -20.59
N GLY A 61 -1.73 7.39 -19.75
CA GLY A 61 -2.09 7.68 -18.36
C GLY A 61 -0.87 7.72 -17.42
N GLU A 62 -1.09 8.18 -16.19
CA GLU A 62 -0.16 7.90 -15.09
C GLU A 62 -0.08 6.39 -14.83
N ALA A 63 1.10 5.91 -14.44
CA ALA A 63 1.36 4.51 -14.14
C ALA A 63 1.57 4.32 -12.62
N PRO A 64 0.52 4.31 -11.78
CA PRO A 64 0.64 3.99 -10.37
C PRO A 64 1.14 2.55 -10.18
N VAL A 65 1.75 2.27 -9.03
CA VAL A 65 2.15 0.93 -8.64
C VAL A 65 0.91 0.14 -8.22
N CYS A 66 0.60 -0.96 -8.92
CA CYS A 66 -0.64 -1.70 -8.73
C CYS A 66 -0.42 -3.17 -8.38
N PHE A 67 0.68 -3.76 -8.80
CA PHE A 67 0.95 -5.17 -8.60
C PHE A 67 2.27 -5.38 -7.87
N LYS A 68 2.44 -6.58 -7.31
CA LYS A 68 3.68 -6.95 -6.62
C LYS A 68 4.86 -6.91 -7.59
N GLU A 69 4.62 -7.26 -8.84
CA GLU A 69 5.61 -7.30 -9.91
C GLU A 69 6.12 -5.89 -10.27
N ASP A 70 5.33 -4.85 -9.99
CA ASP A 70 5.74 -3.46 -10.12
C ASP A 70 6.67 -3.03 -8.97
N VAL A 71 6.71 -3.80 -7.86
CA VAL A 71 7.48 -3.46 -6.67
C VAL A 71 8.90 -4.02 -6.71
N SER A 72 9.88 -3.14 -6.93
CA SER A 72 11.30 -3.47 -6.91
C SER A 72 11.86 -3.59 -5.47
N LYS A 73 13.02 -4.23 -5.34
CA LYS A 73 13.73 -4.37 -4.06
C LYS A 73 14.20 -3.02 -3.52
N GLU A 74 14.55 -2.11 -4.42
CA GLU A 74 14.98 -0.75 -4.11
C GLU A 74 13.83 0.01 -3.45
N MET A 75 12.61 -0.07 -4.00
CA MET A 75 11.44 0.56 -3.38
C MET A 75 11.15 0.01 -1.98
N ILE A 76 11.31 -1.31 -1.77
CA ILE A 76 11.17 -1.93 -0.44
C ILE A 76 12.23 -1.39 0.53
N SER A 77 13.48 -1.31 0.09
CA SER A 77 14.61 -0.79 0.88
C SER A 77 14.38 0.68 1.28
N GLU A 78 13.97 1.51 0.33
CA GLU A 78 13.66 2.92 0.56
C GLU A 78 12.47 3.11 1.50
N TYR A 79 11.40 2.34 1.32
CA TYR A 79 10.25 2.36 2.21
C TYR A 79 10.64 1.95 3.63
N ARG A 80 11.45 0.90 3.79
CA ARG A 80 11.95 0.46 5.10
C ARG A 80 12.79 1.56 5.77
N ARG A 81 13.64 2.27 5.02
CA ARG A 81 14.43 3.40 5.54
C ARG A 81 13.53 4.56 5.99
N ARG A 82 12.42 4.83 5.29
CA ARG A 82 11.44 5.85 5.69
C ARG A 82 10.72 5.53 7.01
N LEU A 83 10.49 4.25 7.30
CA LEU A 83 9.82 3.82 8.54
C LEU A 83 10.74 3.79 9.78
N GLY A 84 12.03 3.53 9.58
CA GLY A 84 13.00 3.42 10.68
C GLY A 84 13.81 4.69 10.95
N GLY A 85 13.48 5.79 10.27
CA GLY A 85 14.11 7.11 10.43
C GLY A 85 13.30 8.07 11.28
#